data_AF-A0A7J2HNV9-F1
#
_entry.id   AF-A0A7J2HNV9-F1
#
_cell.length_a   1.000
_cell.length_b   1.000
_cell.length_c   1.000
_cell.angle_alpha   90.00
_cell.angle_beta   90.00
_cell.angle_gamma   90.00
#
_symmetry.space_group_name_H-M   'P 1'
#
loop_
_entity.id
_entity.type
_entity.pdbx_description
1 polymer ?
#
loop_
_entity_poly.entity_id
_entity_poly.type
_entity_poly.pdbx_seq_one_letter_code
_entity_poly.pdbx_strand_id
1 'polypeptide(L)'
;MKAEEVVAGILLALLLIYVVAINPDIFRISRVGYSIEFKFEEKTYFIWTNRWVDVVIQAFMLFATATALSALFREEKVEEAEEEVVIEGGEG
;
A
#
# COMPACT_ATOMS: atom_id res chain seq x y z
N MET A 1 -1.24 5.86 -40.19
CA MET A 1 -1.00 5.57 -38.76
C MET A 1 0.48 5.37 -38.57
N LYS A 2 1.07 6.02 -37.59
CA LYS A 2 2.50 5.85 -37.27
C LYS A 2 2.71 4.44 -36.70
N ALA A 3 3.88 3.85 -36.92
CA ALA A 3 4.19 2.50 -36.42
C ALA A 3 3.96 2.39 -34.90
N GLU A 4 4.23 3.46 -34.16
CA GLU A 4 4.00 3.61 -32.73
C GLU A 4 2.51 3.43 -32.35
N GLU A 5 1.60 4.01 -33.12
CA GLU A 5 0.15 3.92 -32.88
C GLU A 5 -0.36 2.49 -33.12
N VAL A 6 0.20 1.81 -34.12
CA VAL A 6 -0.15 0.41 -34.43
C VAL A 6 0.36 -0.53 -33.34
N VAL A 7 1.60 -0.35 -32.90
CA VAL A 7 2.19 -1.16 -31.81
C VAL A 7 1.43 -0.92 -30.50
N ALA A 8 1.12 0.33 -30.16
CA ALA A 8 0.33 0.66 -28.99
C ALA A 8 -1.06 0.01 -29.05
N GLY A 9 -1.73 0.06 -30.21
CA GLY A 9 -3.02 -0.59 -30.43
C GLY A 9 -2.96 -2.11 -30.24
N ILE A 10 -1.92 -2.77 -30.76
CA ILE A 10 -1.72 -4.22 -30.60
C ILE A 10 -1.48 -4.57 -29.15
N LEU A 11 -0.61 -3.83 -28.44
CA LEU A 11 -0.34 -4.07 -27.03
C LEU A 11 -1.59 -3.91 -26.16
N LEU A 12 -2.40 -2.89 -26.45
CA LEU A 12 -3.64 -2.63 -25.73
C LEU A 12 -4.68 -3.73 -25.99
N ALA A 13 -4.78 -4.22 -27.23
CA ALA A 13 -5.63 -5.36 -27.57
C ALA A 13 -5.17 -6.64 -26.86
N LEU A 14 -3.86 -6.93 -26.86
CA LEU A 14 -3.31 -8.10 -26.16
C LEU A 14 -3.53 -8.03 -24.65
N LEU A 15 -3.39 -6.85 -24.05
CA LEU A 15 -3.68 -6.63 -22.63
C LEU A 15 -5.15 -6.90 -22.32
N LEU A 16 -6.07 -6.37 -23.12
CA LEU A 16 -7.50 -6.61 -22.94
C LEU A 16 -7.84 -8.10 -23.06
N ILE A 17 -7.28 -8.79 -24.06
CA ILE A 17 -7.47 -10.24 -24.24
C ILE A 17 -6.95 -11.01 -23.01
N TYR A 18 -5.75 -10.68 -22.53
CA TYR A 18 -5.17 -11.31 -21.34
C TYR A 18 -6.04 -11.11 -20.10
N VAL A 19 -6.52 -9.89 -19.88
CA VAL A 19 -7.39 -9.53 -18.76
C VAL A 19 -8.70 -10.34 -18.80
N VAL A 20 -9.34 -10.43 -19.97
CA VAL A 20 -10.58 -11.20 -20.15
C VAL A 20 -10.35 -12.71 -20.02
N ALA A 21 -9.23 -13.24 -20.52
CA ALA A 21 -8.91 -14.66 -20.45
C ALA A 21 -8.69 -15.15 -19.01
N ILE A 22 -8.08 -14.33 -18.16
CA ILE A 22 -7.77 -14.69 -16.77
C ILE A 22 -8.95 -14.44 -15.83
N ASN A 23 -9.72 -13.38 -16.06
CA ASN A 23 -10.91 -13.06 -15.27
C ASN A 23 -12.13 -12.91 -16.18
N PRO A 24 -12.71 -14.02 -16.66
CA PRO A 24 -13.92 -13.97 -17.50
C PRO A 24 -15.12 -13.33 -16.78
N ASP A 25 -15.09 -13.28 -15.46
CA ASP A 25 -16.11 -12.66 -14.62
C ASP A 25 -15.99 -11.12 -14.52
N ILE A 26 -15.04 -10.44 -15.18
CA ILE A 26 -14.92 -8.96 -15.15
C ILE A 26 -16.20 -8.26 -15.62
N PHE A 27 -16.92 -8.87 -16.57
CA PHE A 27 -18.18 -8.33 -17.09
C PHE A 27 -19.40 -8.76 -16.27
N ARG A 28 -19.23 -9.65 -15.28
CA ARG A 28 -20.30 -9.98 -14.35
C ARG A 28 -20.33 -8.93 -13.25
N ILE A 29 -21.26 -7.99 -13.40
CA ILE A 29 -21.72 -7.15 -12.30
C ILE A 29 -22.51 -8.06 -11.35
N SER A 30 -21.80 -8.79 -10.52
CA SER A 30 -22.40 -9.51 -9.41
C SER A 30 -22.78 -8.46 -8.37
N ARG A 31 -24.08 -8.31 -8.07
CA ARG A 31 -24.47 -7.66 -6.82
C ARG A 31 -23.90 -8.54 -5.72
N VAL A 32 -22.85 -8.09 -5.06
CA VAL A 32 -22.31 -8.73 -3.85
C VAL A 32 -23.41 -8.61 -2.80
N GLY A 33 -24.34 -9.57 -2.81
CA GLY A 33 -25.21 -9.82 -1.70
C GLY A 33 -24.30 -10.26 -0.56
N TYR A 34 -24.20 -9.40 0.45
CA TYR A 34 -23.53 -9.72 1.71
C TYR A 34 -24.24 -10.93 2.33
N SER A 35 -23.81 -12.15 2.00
CA SER A 35 -24.18 -13.32 2.79
C SER A 35 -23.28 -13.34 4.03
N ILE A 36 -23.89 -13.42 5.19
CA ILE A 36 -23.20 -13.43 6.50
C ILE A 36 -22.33 -14.69 6.66
N GLU A 37 -22.45 -15.66 5.76
CA GLU A 37 -21.66 -16.90 5.70
C GLU A 37 -20.30 -16.75 4.99
N PHE A 38 -19.92 -15.55 4.57
CA PHE A 38 -18.66 -15.32 3.85
C PHE A 38 -17.45 -15.54 4.77
N LYS A 39 -16.80 -16.71 4.68
CA LYS A 39 -15.54 -16.97 5.37
C LYS A 39 -14.38 -16.29 4.64
N PHE A 40 -13.69 -15.38 5.33
CA PHE A 40 -12.52 -14.67 4.81
C PHE A 40 -11.42 -15.61 4.28
N GLU A 41 -11.30 -16.81 4.85
CA GLU A 41 -10.32 -17.83 4.48
C GLU A 41 -10.52 -18.38 3.06
N GLU A 42 -11.75 -18.40 2.56
CA GLU A 42 -12.06 -19.00 1.26
C GLU A 42 -11.70 -18.07 0.09
N LYS A 43 -11.60 -16.75 0.34
CA LYS A 43 -11.45 -15.73 -0.69
C LYS A 43 -10.54 -14.59 -0.25
N THR A 44 -9.26 -14.88 -0.04
CA THR A 44 -8.23 -13.89 0.34
C THR A 44 -8.14 -12.69 -0.62
N TYR A 45 -8.50 -12.89 -1.90
CA TYR A 45 -8.58 -11.82 -2.90
C TYR A 45 -9.60 -10.74 -2.55
N PHE A 46 -10.59 -11.03 -1.70
CA PHE A 46 -11.63 -10.09 -1.31
C PHE A 46 -11.06 -8.84 -0.64
N ILE A 47 -10.04 -8.99 0.19
CA ILE A 47 -9.35 -7.87 0.85
C ILE A 47 -8.75 -6.94 -0.20
N TRP A 48 -8.06 -7.51 -1.19
CA TRP A 48 -7.36 -6.75 -2.23
C TRP A 48 -8.26 -6.18 -3.32
N THR A 49 -9.48 -6.70 -3.48
CA THR A 49 -10.41 -6.27 -4.53
C THR A 49 -11.49 -5.33 -4.02
N ASN A 50 -12.02 -5.59 -2.81
CA ASN A 50 -13.17 -4.87 -2.26
C ASN A 50 -12.81 -4.00 -1.03
N ARG A 51 -11.69 -4.27 -0.35
CA ARG A 51 -11.26 -3.54 0.86
C ARG A 51 -9.81 -3.03 0.78
N TRP A 52 -9.29 -2.83 -0.43
CA TRP A 52 -7.89 -2.44 -0.63
C TRP A 52 -7.60 -1.05 -0.05
N VAL A 53 -8.59 -0.15 -0.07
CA VAL A 53 -8.48 1.19 0.52
C VAL A 53 -8.21 1.10 2.03
N ASP A 54 -8.91 0.21 2.74
CA ASP A 54 -8.68 -0.01 4.18
C ASP A 54 -7.25 -0.50 4.44
N VAL A 55 -6.75 -1.41 3.60
CA VAL A 55 -5.37 -1.94 3.72
C VAL A 55 -4.35 -0.83 3.48
N VAL A 56 -4.57 0.03 2.49
CA VAL A 56 -3.68 1.17 2.20
C VAL A 56 -3.67 2.15 3.37
N ILE A 57 -4.84 2.48 3.94
CA ILE A 57 -4.93 3.36 5.10
C ILE A 57 -4.21 2.73 6.31
N GLN A 58 -4.39 1.44 6.56
CA GLN A 58 -3.70 0.74 7.65
C GLN A 58 -2.18 0.74 7.47
N ALA A 59 -1.69 0.47 6.26
CA ALA A 59 -0.27 0.52 5.95
C ALA A 59 0.30 1.95 6.15
N PHE A 60 -0.45 2.97 5.72
CA PHE A 60 -0.07 4.36 5.93
C PHE A 60 0.00 4.72 7.41
N MET A 61 -0.98 4.30 8.23
CA MET A 61 -0.95 4.53 9.67
C MET A 61 0.27 3.90 10.34
N LEU A 62 0.61 2.66 9.98
CA LEU A 62 1.80 1.98 10.49
C LEU A 62 3.08 2.72 10.10
N PHE A 63 3.18 3.15 8.84
CA PHE A 63 4.31 3.92 8.34
C PHE A 63 4.45 5.28 9.05
N ALA A 64 3.35 6.01 9.22
CA ALA A 64 3.32 7.28 9.93
C ALA A 64 3.76 7.10 11.40
N THR A 65 3.28 6.05 12.05
CA THR A 65 3.66 5.71 13.43
C THR A 65 5.15 5.40 13.54
N ALA A 66 5.68 4.58 12.64
CA ALA A 66 7.11 4.25 12.62
C ALA A 66 7.98 5.49 12.38
N THR A 67 7.53 6.40 11.52
CA THR A 67 8.22 7.66 11.23
C THR A 67 8.21 8.58 12.44
N ALA A 68 7.06 8.72 13.12
CA ALA A 68 6.93 9.53 14.32
C ALA A 68 7.80 9.01 15.46
N LEU A 69 7.81 7.69 15.70
CA LEU A 69 8.71 7.06 16.68
C LEU A 69 10.18 7.29 16.32
N SER A 70 10.54 7.15 15.05
CA SER A 70 11.91 7.39 14.60
C SER A 70 12.35 8.84 14.79
N ALA A 71 11.44 9.80 14.63
CA ALA A 71 11.69 11.21 14.90
C ALA A 71 11.89 11.47 16.39
N LEU A 72 11.03 10.90 17.24
CA LEU A 72 11.12 11.01 18.70
C LEU A 72 12.46 10.48 19.23
N PHE A 73 12.86 9.27 18.82
CA PHE A 73 14.15 8.70 19.21
C PHE A 73 15.36 9.44 18.63
N ARG A 74 15.19 10.16 17.52
CA ARG A 74 16.26 11.00 16.99
C ARG A 74 16.43 12.27 17.82
N GLU A 75 15.33 12.83 18.32
CA GLU A 75 15.33 14.00 19.20
C GLU A 75 15.89 13.64 20.59
N GLU A 76 15.46 12.52 21.17
CA GLU A 76 15.96 12.00 22.45
C GLU A 76 17.48 11.75 22.43
N LYS A 77 18.02 11.18 21.34
CA LYS A 77 19.47 11.00 21.17
C LYS A 77 20.26 12.30 21.01
N VAL A 78 19.63 13.35 20.50
CA VAL A 78 20.27 14.66 20.36
C VAL A 78 20.27 15.37 21.71
N GLU A 79 19.19 15.26 22.49
CA GLU A 79 19.09 15.82 23.84
C GLU A 79 20.09 15.16 24.82
N GLU A 80 20.22 13.82 24.82
CA GLU A 80 21.25 13.12 25.61
C GLU A 80 22.67 13.57 25.25
N ALA A 81 22.95 13.75 23.95
CA ALA A 81 24.28 14.18 23.49
C ALA A 81 24.58 15.63 23.88
N GLU A 82 23.57 16.51 23.92
CA GLU A 82 23.74 17.89 24.38
C GLU A 82 23.91 17.96 25.91
N GLU A 83 23.19 17.14 26.69
CA GLU A 83 23.38 17.06 28.14
C GLU A 83 24.78 16.52 28.51
N GLU A 84 25.28 15.48 27.84
CA GLU A 84 26.61 14.91 28.10
C GLU A 84 27.73 15.93 27.83
N VAL A 85 27.62 16.72 26.76
CA VAL A 85 28.60 17.76 26.38
C VAL A 85 28.61 18.93 27.38
N VAL A 86 27.45 19.29 27.95
CA VAL A 86 27.36 20.38 28.95
C VAL A 86 28.00 19.96 30.28
N ILE A 87 27.94 18.68 30.64
CA ILE A 87 28.54 18.17 31.88
C ILE A 87 30.07 18.12 31.76
N GLU A 88 30.63 17.71 30.61
CA GLU A 88 32.08 17.69 30.41
C GLU A 88 32.71 19.09 30.21
N GLY A 89 31.94 20.08 29.75
CA GLY A 89 32.43 21.45 29.56
C GLY A 89 32.40 22.34 30.81
N GLY A 90 31.81 21.87 31.92
CA GLY A 90 31.60 22.64 33.15
C GLY A 90 32.71 22.51 34.20
N GLU A 91 33.66 21.60 34.03
CA GLU A 91 34.81 21.44 34.92
C GLU A 91 36.09 21.95 34.23
N GLY A 92 36.30 23.27 34.28
CA GLY A 92 37.52 23.94 33.80
C GLY A 92 37.89 25.14 34.65
#